data_AF-A0A7Z9RZ74-F1
#
_entry.id   AF-A0A7Z9RZ74-F1
#
_cell.length_a   1.000
_cell.length_b   1.000
_cell.length_c   1.000
_cell.angle_alpha   90.00
_cell.angle_beta   90.00
_cell.angle_gamma   90.00
#
_symmetry.space_group_name_H-M   'P 1'
#
loop_
_entity.id
_entity.type
_entity.pdbx_description
1 polymer ?
#
loop_
_entity_poly.entity_id
_entity_poly.type
_entity_poly.pdbx_seq_one_letter_code
_entity_poly.pdbx_strand_id
1 'polypeptide(L)'
;MDKIDITMSFIFSILLIFPGLIFANDFQVHDDFIEREVITGSRIKNSGLFRISDIFLLTNKVRVNTIDGFTWSASINGLPSFQKQSWIVLLNGHRLGLNTFSNVNINMLPINITQIDSVEIITVPQIYNGIFTDYGLINIHTKSKSQGTVLTFSQSAGNETGDPGPYAYTKYKSPNVEIVGSGTSFVLDANNNNNSIILGMNYEGHTLTDWAMEKRVQNIYSRSDDWIIPELYPNPSIEKTSIFLNLKRTGIRNNYNILTSYTHSNKYFLFFQPMGREIPIEYIIKYVGINYYYTFSEKMEIAYRLH
;
A
#
# COMPACT_ATOMS: atom_id res chain seq x y z
N MET A 1 -21.08 44.51 22.78
CA MET A 1 -22.20 43.76 22.17
C MET A 1 -21.65 42.41 21.70
N ASP A 2 -20.81 41.75 22.51
CA ASP A 2 -19.84 40.74 22.00
C ASP A 2 -19.84 39.44 22.82
N LYS A 3 -20.76 39.32 23.79
CA LYS A 3 -20.90 38.12 24.65
C LYS A 3 -22.08 37.22 24.26
N ILE A 4 -22.96 37.68 23.37
CA ILE A 4 -24.16 36.94 22.95
C ILE A 4 -23.91 36.19 21.62
N ASP A 5 -23.04 36.70 20.74
CA ASP A 5 -22.72 36.05 19.46
C ASP A 5 -21.86 34.79 19.60
N ILE A 6 -20.97 34.75 20.60
CA ILE A 6 -20.10 33.58 20.83
C ILE A 6 -20.91 32.38 21.36
N THR A 7 -21.93 32.63 22.18
CA THR A 7 -22.80 31.57 22.72
C THR A 7 -23.76 31.02 21.66
N MET A 8 -24.29 31.86 20.76
CA MET A 8 -25.15 31.40 19.67
C MET A 8 -24.39 30.58 18.62
N SER A 9 -23.15 30.96 18.27
CA SER A 9 -22.33 30.19 17.32
C SER A 9 -21.93 28.81 17.85
N PHE A 10 -21.68 28.70 19.16
CA PHE A 10 -21.38 27.42 19.81
C PHE A 10 -22.62 26.51 19.91
N ILE A 11 -23.80 27.08 20.20
CA ILE A 11 -25.07 26.34 20.23
C ILE A 11 -25.48 25.88 18.83
N PHE A 12 -25.26 26.68 17.79
CA PHE A 12 -25.53 26.28 16.40
C PHE A 12 -24.59 25.16 15.93
N SER A 13 -23.34 25.16 16.39
CA SER A 13 -22.37 24.10 16.12
C SER A 13 -22.74 22.79 16.84
N ILE A 14 -23.32 22.86 18.05
CA ILE A 14 -23.84 21.70 18.78
C ILE A 14 -25.15 21.18 18.17
N LEU A 15 -26.01 22.06 17.64
CA LEU A 15 -27.26 21.67 16.98
C LEU A 15 -27.03 20.99 15.62
N LEU A 16 -25.96 21.34 14.90
CA LEU A 16 -25.58 20.68 13.64
C LEU A 16 -24.98 19.27 13.84
N ILE A 17 -24.63 18.89 15.08
CA ILE A 17 -24.22 17.52 15.42
C ILE A 17 -25.44 16.61 15.68
N PHE A 18 -26.66 17.17 15.75
CA PHE A 18 -27.87 16.44 16.18
C PHE A 18 -29.06 16.33 15.20
N PRO A 19 -28.96 16.41 13.86
CA PRO A 19 -30.05 15.96 13.01
C PRO A 19 -29.75 14.55 12.49
N GLY A 20 -30.16 13.52 13.24
CA GLY A 20 -30.19 12.15 12.71
C GLY A 20 -29.88 11.01 13.66
N LEU A 21 -30.35 11.03 14.92
CA LEU A 21 -30.58 9.76 15.63
C LEU A 21 -31.83 9.10 15.03
N ILE A 22 -31.68 8.59 13.81
CA ILE A 22 -32.56 7.54 13.31
C ILE A 22 -32.15 6.32 14.13
N PHE A 23 -33.04 5.87 15.03
CA PHE A 23 -32.95 4.53 15.58
C PHE A 23 -33.10 3.56 14.40
N ALA A 24 -31.98 3.18 13.80
CA ALA A 24 -31.95 2.09 12.86
C ALA A 24 -32.29 0.82 13.65
N ASN A 25 -33.49 0.29 13.42
CA ASN A 25 -33.85 -1.04 13.89
C ASN A 25 -32.81 -2.03 13.36
N ASP A 26 -32.29 -2.85 14.28
CA ASP A 26 -31.26 -3.88 14.13
C ASP A 26 -30.98 -4.31 12.67
N PHE A 27 -30.03 -3.63 12.02
CA PHE A 27 -29.31 -4.20 10.89
C PHE A 27 -28.02 -4.83 11.43
N GLN A 28 -28.15 -6.01 12.05
CA GLN A 28 -27.01 -6.91 12.19
C GLN A 28 -26.68 -7.40 10.79
N VAL A 29 -25.75 -6.71 10.11
CA VAL A 29 -25.04 -7.33 8.99
C VAL A 29 -24.28 -8.51 9.61
N HIS A 30 -24.85 -9.70 9.49
CA HIS A 30 -24.12 -10.93 9.79
C HIS A 30 -22.88 -10.95 8.89
N ASP A 31 -21.69 -11.13 9.49
CA ASP A 31 -20.40 -11.28 8.78
C ASP A 31 -20.41 -12.45 7.77
N ASP A 32 -21.46 -13.29 7.79
CA ASP A 32 -21.67 -14.47 6.94
C ASP A 32 -21.88 -14.15 5.44
N PHE A 33 -22.10 -12.88 5.05
CA PHE A 33 -22.31 -12.48 3.65
C PHE A 33 -21.07 -11.85 2.98
N ILE A 34 -19.93 -11.75 3.67
CA ILE A 34 -18.75 -11.08 3.12
C ILE A 34 -18.01 -12.05 2.21
N GLU A 35 -18.13 -11.87 0.89
CA GLU A 35 -17.21 -12.53 -0.04
C GLU A 35 -15.79 -11.97 0.17
N ARG A 36 -15.02 -12.68 1.00
CA ARG A 36 -13.69 -12.32 1.49
C ARG A 36 -12.67 -13.37 1.08
N GLU A 37 -11.50 -12.93 0.64
CA GLU A 37 -10.30 -13.78 0.54
C GLU A 37 -9.26 -13.25 1.53
N VAL A 38 -8.61 -14.15 2.28
CA VAL A 38 -7.55 -13.78 3.22
C VAL A 38 -6.25 -14.47 2.82
N ILE A 39 -5.23 -13.69 2.54
CA ILE A 39 -3.86 -14.15 2.30
C ILE A 39 -3.07 -13.95 3.59
N THR A 40 -2.72 -15.05 4.24
CA THR A 40 -1.97 -15.03 5.50
C THR A 40 -0.48 -14.72 5.28
N GLY A 41 0.17 -14.10 6.26
CA GLY A 41 1.59 -13.77 6.25
C GLY A 41 2.50 -14.99 6.18
N SER A 42 2.07 -16.15 6.68
CA SER A 42 2.80 -17.43 6.51
C SER A 42 2.85 -17.85 5.03
N ARG A 43 1.73 -17.72 4.30
CA ARG A 43 1.65 -17.97 2.86
C ARG A 43 2.56 -17.02 2.09
N ILE A 44 2.52 -15.72 2.40
CA ILE A 44 3.39 -14.69 1.77
C ILE A 44 4.86 -15.01 2.00
N LYS A 45 5.23 -15.38 3.23
CA LYS A 45 6.62 -15.75 3.58
C LYS A 45 7.08 -16.98 2.79
N ASN A 46 6.23 -18.00 2.68
CA ASN A 46 6.58 -19.25 2.03
C ASN A 46 6.59 -19.18 0.50
N SER A 47 5.95 -18.16 -0.10
CA SER A 47 5.94 -17.96 -1.55
C SER A 47 7.23 -17.33 -2.11
N GLY A 48 8.12 -16.82 -1.26
CA GLY A 48 9.34 -16.16 -1.70
C GLY A 48 9.11 -14.86 -2.48
N LEU A 49 7.98 -14.19 -2.24
CA LEU A 49 7.64 -12.94 -2.89
C LEU A 49 8.42 -11.77 -2.30
N PHE A 50 8.74 -10.78 -3.13
CA PHE A 50 9.63 -9.68 -2.77
C PHE A 50 8.93 -8.33 -2.76
N ARG A 51 7.92 -8.14 -3.62
CA ARG A 51 7.16 -6.88 -3.75
C ARG A 51 5.75 -7.07 -3.21
N ILE A 52 5.17 -5.99 -2.69
CA ILE A 52 3.79 -6.03 -2.18
C ILE A 52 2.81 -6.39 -3.31
N SER A 53 3.01 -5.86 -4.50
CA SER A 53 2.18 -6.21 -5.67
C SER A 53 2.23 -7.69 -6.05
N ASP A 54 3.31 -8.42 -5.71
CA ASP A 54 3.37 -9.86 -5.98
C ASP A 54 2.28 -10.64 -5.21
N ILE A 55 1.66 -10.06 -4.17
CA ILE A 55 0.53 -10.67 -3.45
C ILE A 55 -0.62 -11.01 -4.42
N PHE A 56 -0.71 -10.31 -5.55
CA PHE A 56 -1.63 -10.61 -6.64
C PHE A 56 -1.42 -12.00 -7.28
N LEU A 57 -0.23 -12.60 -7.14
CA LEU A 57 0.04 -13.98 -7.57
C LEU A 57 -0.55 -15.04 -6.61
N LEU A 58 -0.94 -14.64 -5.40
CA LEU A 58 -1.47 -15.55 -4.38
C LEU A 58 -3.00 -15.58 -4.30
N THR A 59 -3.67 -14.63 -4.94
CA THR A 59 -5.13 -14.55 -4.96
C THR A 59 -5.70 -15.39 -6.09
N ASN A 60 -6.83 -16.06 -5.81
CA ASN A 60 -7.58 -16.80 -6.82
C ASN A 60 -8.81 -16.03 -7.33
N LYS A 61 -9.15 -14.89 -6.70
CA LYS A 61 -10.39 -14.15 -6.98
C LYS A 61 -10.18 -12.84 -7.73
N VAL A 62 -8.97 -12.29 -7.71
CA VAL A 62 -8.63 -11.04 -8.41
C VAL A 62 -8.12 -11.35 -9.81
N ARG A 63 -8.65 -10.65 -10.82
CA ARG A 63 -8.07 -10.71 -12.17
C ARG A 63 -6.92 -9.73 -12.26
N VAL A 64 -5.75 -10.23 -12.60
CA VAL A 64 -4.51 -9.44 -12.60
C VAL A 64 -3.91 -9.45 -14.00
N ASN A 65 -3.35 -8.33 -14.43
CA ASN A 65 -2.63 -8.22 -15.68
C ASN A 65 -1.35 -7.41 -15.46
N THR A 66 -0.30 -7.75 -16.20
CA THR A 66 0.96 -7.01 -16.21
C THR A 66 1.52 -7.06 -17.63
N ILE A 67 2.27 -6.03 -18.01
CA ILE A 67 2.95 -5.95 -19.31
C ILE A 67 4.46 -6.20 -19.13
N ASP A 68 4.98 -5.92 -17.94
CA ASP A 68 6.39 -5.85 -17.57
C ASP A 68 6.78 -6.85 -16.46
N GLY A 69 5.81 -7.58 -15.89
CA GLY A 69 6.00 -8.41 -14.70
C GLY A 69 6.10 -7.60 -13.39
N PHE A 70 6.48 -6.33 -13.49
CA PHE A 70 6.77 -5.46 -12.38
C PHE A 70 5.56 -4.67 -11.88
N THR A 71 4.77 -4.13 -12.81
CA THR A 71 3.61 -3.30 -12.52
C THR A 71 2.34 -4.12 -12.75
N TRP A 72 1.61 -4.34 -11.65
CA TRP A 72 0.38 -5.13 -11.67
C TRP A 72 -0.85 -4.23 -11.79
N SER A 73 -1.73 -4.57 -12.70
CA SER A 73 -3.07 -4.02 -12.84
C SER A 73 -4.09 -5.02 -12.34
N ALA A 74 -4.80 -4.67 -11.28
CA ALA A 74 -5.75 -5.57 -10.62
C ALA A 74 -7.21 -5.12 -10.81
N SER A 75 -8.07 -6.07 -11.13
CA SER A 75 -9.51 -5.96 -11.03
C SER A 75 -10.04 -6.87 -9.93
N ILE A 76 -10.51 -6.22 -8.86
CA ILE A 76 -10.93 -6.90 -7.63
C ILE A 76 -12.38 -7.38 -7.71
N ASN A 77 -13.24 -6.63 -8.40
CA ASN A 77 -14.67 -6.96 -8.54
C ASN A 77 -15.01 -7.67 -9.86
N GLY A 78 -14.00 -8.18 -10.58
CA GLY A 78 -14.19 -8.90 -11.84
C GLY A 78 -14.50 -8.01 -13.06
N LEU A 79 -14.54 -6.68 -12.90
CA LEU A 79 -14.62 -5.73 -14.03
C LEU A 79 -13.33 -5.75 -14.89
N PRO A 80 -13.31 -5.18 -16.10
CA PRO A 80 -12.07 -5.13 -16.89
C PRO A 80 -10.97 -4.32 -16.18
N SER A 81 -9.79 -4.91 -15.97
CA SER A 81 -8.63 -4.27 -15.32
C SER A 81 -8.01 -3.13 -16.13
N PHE A 82 -8.33 -3.03 -17.42
CA PHE A 82 -7.75 -2.08 -18.38
C PHE A 82 -8.46 -0.73 -18.45
N GLN A 83 -9.63 -0.56 -17.84
CA GLN A 83 -10.43 0.66 -17.99
C GLN A 83 -10.31 1.62 -16.81
N LYS A 84 -10.33 1.10 -15.56
CA LYS A 84 -10.21 1.93 -14.35
C LYS A 84 -9.92 1.08 -13.12
N GLN A 85 -8.83 1.35 -12.41
CA GLN A 85 -8.59 0.81 -11.07
C GLN A 85 -9.03 1.86 -10.06
N SER A 86 -10.10 1.59 -9.32
CA SER A 86 -10.66 2.51 -8.31
C SER A 86 -11.02 1.81 -7.00
N TRP A 87 -10.51 0.59 -6.84
CA TRP A 87 -10.62 -0.14 -5.59
C TRP A 87 -9.82 0.53 -4.47
N ILE A 88 -10.24 0.26 -3.24
CA ILE A 88 -9.74 0.97 -2.06
C ILE A 88 -8.61 0.17 -1.43
N VAL A 89 -7.53 0.84 -1.05
CA VAL A 89 -6.44 0.26 -0.24
C VAL A 89 -6.57 0.78 1.18
N LEU A 90 -6.68 -0.14 2.15
CA LEU A 90 -6.53 0.14 3.56
C LEU A 90 -5.21 -0.42 4.07
N LEU A 91 -4.51 0.33 4.91
CA LEU A 91 -3.39 -0.14 5.72
C LEU A 91 -3.79 -0.07 7.18
N ASN A 92 -3.95 -1.21 7.84
CA ASN A 92 -4.46 -1.30 9.21
C ASN A 92 -5.78 -0.52 9.40
N GLY A 93 -6.68 -0.57 8.40
CA GLY A 93 -7.95 0.17 8.41
C GLY A 93 -7.87 1.66 8.02
N HIS A 94 -6.68 2.20 7.72
CA HIS A 94 -6.53 3.56 7.20
C HIS A 94 -6.60 3.56 5.68
N ARG A 95 -7.50 4.36 5.09
CA ARG A 95 -7.61 4.50 3.63
C ARG A 95 -6.46 5.33 3.08
N LEU A 96 -5.68 4.75 2.18
CA LEU A 96 -4.55 5.41 1.54
C LEU A 96 -4.87 5.85 0.12
N GLY A 97 -4.49 7.07 -0.23
CA GLY A 97 -4.67 7.66 -1.57
C GLY A 97 -3.60 7.20 -2.56
N LEU A 98 -3.59 5.92 -2.93
CA LEU A 98 -2.60 5.32 -3.84
C LEU A 98 -3.04 5.31 -5.32
N ASN A 99 -4.17 5.94 -5.63
CA ASN A 99 -4.69 5.98 -6.99
C ASN A 99 -4.10 7.18 -7.74
N THR A 100 -3.39 6.94 -8.82
CA THR A 100 -2.89 7.99 -9.72
C THR A 100 -3.23 7.60 -11.16
N PHE A 101 -3.92 8.48 -11.88
CA PHE A 101 -4.44 8.23 -13.23
C PHE A 101 -5.24 6.92 -13.39
N SER A 102 -6.06 6.56 -12.40
CA SER A 102 -6.84 5.31 -12.39
C SER A 102 -5.99 4.04 -12.34
N ASN A 103 -4.75 4.14 -11.83
CA ASN A 103 -3.88 3.03 -11.50
C ASN A 103 -3.64 3.04 -9.99
N VAL A 104 -3.87 1.91 -9.33
CA VAL A 104 -3.65 1.75 -7.89
C VAL A 104 -2.34 1.01 -7.66
N ASN A 105 -1.32 1.75 -7.22
CA ASN A 105 0.02 1.18 -7.04
C ASN A 105 0.30 0.84 -5.57
N ILE A 106 0.05 -0.42 -5.19
CA ILE A 106 0.32 -0.89 -3.81
C ILE A 106 1.80 -1.06 -3.48
N ASN A 107 2.70 -1.04 -4.47
CA ASN A 107 4.14 -0.99 -4.19
C ASN A 107 4.53 0.34 -3.53
N MET A 108 3.71 1.38 -3.64
CA MET A 108 3.95 2.67 -2.98
C MET A 108 3.47 2.74 -1.53
N LEU A 109 3.02 1.62 -0.95
CA LEU A 109 2.75 1.56 0.48
C LEU A 109 4.02 1.83 1.29
N PRO A 110 3.89 2.47 2.47
CA PRO A 110 5.03 2.83 3.29
C PRO A 110 5.61 1.64 4.08
N ILE A 111 5.26 0.42 3.71
CA ILE A 111 5.70 -0.82 4.34
C ILE A 111 6.48 -1.67 3.33
N ASN A 112 7.18 -2.68 3.83
CA ASN A 112 7.74 -3.78 3.07
C ASN A 112 6.89 -5.04 3.22
N ILE A 113 6.93 -5.94 2.22
CA ILE A 113 6.16 -7.18 2.21
C ILE A 113 6.40 -8.05 3.46
N THR A 114 7.62 -8.01 4.02
CA THR A 114 7.99 -8.78 5.22
C THR A 114 7.24 -8.31 6.48
N GLN A 115 6.69 -7.10 6.47
CA GLN A 115 5.92 -6.52 7.58
C GLN A 115 4.45 -6.93 7.56
N ILE A 116 3.97 -7.57 6.49
CA ILE A 116 2.56 -7.94 6.31
C ILE A 116 2.26 -9.19 7.15
N ASP A 117 1.21 -9.10 7.97
CA ASP A 117 0.65 -10.22 8.72
C ASP A 117 -0.47 -10.91 7.95
N SER A 118 -1.33 -10.13 7.30
CA SER A 118 -2.37 -10.65 6.41
C SER A 118 -2.84 -9.60 5.43
N VAL A 119 -3.43 -10.07 4.33
CA VAL A 119 -4.13 -9.25 3.35
C VAL A 119 -5.54 -9.77 3.20
N GLU A 120 -6.50 -8.92 3.47
CA GLU A 120 -7.91 -9.18 3.26
C GLU A 120 -8.36 -8.53 1.95
N ILE A 121 -8.99 -9.31 1.08
CA ILE A 121 -9.50 -8.86 -0.21
C ILE A 121 -11.02 -9.04 -0.23
N ILE A 122 -11.71 -7.95 -0.55
CA ILE A 122 -13.16 -7.87 -0.66
C ILE A 122 -13.50 -7.61 -2.12
N THR A 123 -14.17 -8.58 -2.74
CA THR A 123 -14.42 -8.59 -4.18
C THR A 123 -15.78 -8.04 -4.55
N VAL A 124 -16.75 -8.06 -3.65
CA VAL A 124 -18.12 -7.61 -3.90
C VAL A 124 -18.39 -6.23 -3.32
N PRO A 125 -19.25 -5.41 -3.98
CA PRO A 125 -19.67 -4.13 -3.42
C PRO A 125 -20.34 -4.29 -2.06
N GLN A 126 -19.84 -3.59 -1.05
CA GLN A 126 -20.38 -3.66 0.31
C GLN A 126 -19.87 -2.49 1.18
N ILE A 127 -20.38 -2.42 2.41
CA ILE A 127 -19.85 -1.52 3.44
C ILE A 127 -18.88 -2.35 4.30
N TYR A 128 -17.59 -2.01 4.24
CA TYR A 128 -16.57 -2.62 5.09
C TYR A 128 -16.02 -1.59 6.06
N ASN A 129 -16.18 -1.87 7.36
CA ASN A 129 -15.81 -0.95 8.43
C ASN A 129 -16.35 0.48 8.17
N GLY A 130 -17.60 0.65 7.73
CA GLY A 130 -18.16 1.99 7.44
C GLY A 130 -17.63 2.68 6.17
N ILE A 131 -16.82 2.01 5.35
CA ILE A 131 -16.43 2.48 4.01
C ILE A 131 -17.22 1.70 2.97
N PHE A 132 -18.00 2.40 2.15
CA PHE A 132 -18.61 1.80 0.97
C PHE A 132 -17.53 1.55 -0.10
N THR A 133 -17.48 0.33 -0.60
CA THR A 133 -16.63 -0.06 -1.73
C THR A 133 -17.49 -0.59 -2.86
N ASP A 134 -17.30 -0.08 -4.07
CA ASP A 134 -17.97 -0.47 -5.32
C ASP A 134 -17.04 -1.22 -6.27
N TYR A 135 -15.75 -0.88 -6.27
CA TYR A 135 -14.70 -1.54 -7.07
C TYR A 135 -13.94 -2.66 -6.33
N GLY A 136 -14.27 -2.91 -5.06
CA GLY A 136 -13.56 -3.85 -4.18
C GLY A 136 -12.56 -3.14 -3.28
N LEU A 137 -12.05 -3.87 -2.28
CA LEU A 137 -11.18 -3.31 -1.24
C LEU A 137 -10.09 -4.30 -0.87
N ILE A 138 -8.88 -3.81 -0.63
CA ILE A 138 -7.79 -4.57 -0.02
C ILE A 138 -7.46 -3.93 1.32
N ASN A 139 -7.52 -4.70 2.41
CA ASN A 139 -7.03 -4.28 3.72
C ASN A 139 -5.78 -5.06 4.08
N ILE A 140 -4.66 -4.35 4.23
CA ILE A 140 -3.37 -4.92 4.58
C ILE A 140 -3.15 -4.72 6.08
N HIS A 141 -2.99 -5.82 6.79
CA HIS A 141 -2.70 -5.84 8.21
C HIS A 141 -1.21 -6.07 8.41
N THR A 142 -0.57 -5.20 9.19
CA THR A 142 0.85 -5.34 9.53
C THR A 142 1.02 -6.16 10.80
N LYS A 143 2.14 -6.88 10.88
CA LYS A 143 2.55 -7.58 12.11
C LYS A 143 2.64 -6.59 13.27
N SER A 144 2.18 -7.03 14.43
CA SER A 144 2.28 -6.28 15.69
C SER A 144 2.37 -7.27 16.84
N LYS A 145 3.18 -6.94 17.85
CA LYS A 145 3.25 -7.72 19.09
C LYS A 145 2.13 -7.33 20.07
N SER A 146 1.66 -8.27 20.87
CA SER A 146 0.70 -7.96 21.93
C SER A 146 1.34 -7.13 23.07
N GLN A 147 2.58 -7.43 23.45
CA GLN A 147 3.29 -6.75 24.53
C GLN A 147 4.81 -6.78 24.34
N GLY A 148 5.49 -5.74 24.84
CA GLY A 148 6.94 -5.60 24.84
C GLY A 148 7.47 -4.75 23.68
N THR A 149 8.79 -4.65 23.60
CA THR A 149 9.49 -3.94 22.53
C THR A 149 10.23 -4.94 21.65
N VAL A 150 10.06 -4.82 20.34
CA VAL A 150 10.73 -5.62 19.33
C VAL A 150 11.33 -4.72 18.28
N LEU A 151 12.58 -5.00 17.95
CA LEU A 151 13.23 -4.44 16.79
C LEU A 151 13.39 -5.52 15.72
N THR A 152 12.86 -5.25 14.53
CA THR A 152 12.96 -6.14 13.37
C THR A 152 13.81 -5.47 12.30
N PHE A 153 14.86 -6.18 11.89
CA PHE A 153 15.62 -5.88 10.69
C PHE A 153 15.31 -6.94 9.64
N SER A 154 15.10 -6.53 8.39
CA SER A 154 14.97 -7.48 7.28
C SER A 154 15.71 -6.96 6.06
N GLN A 155 16.33 -7.90 5.36
CA GLN A 155 17.01 -7.67 4.10
C GLN A 155 16.53 -8.72 3.12
N SER A 156 16.32 -8.31 1.89
CA SER A 156 15.87 -9.15 0.80
C SER A 156 16.61 -8.77 -0.47
N ALA A 157 16.84 -9.75 -1.33
CA ALA A 157 17.35 -9.55 -2.67
C ALA A 157 16.63 -10.55 -3.58
N GLY A 158 16.18 -10.10 -4.74
CA GLY A 158 15.41 -10.91 -5.68
C GLY A 158 15.61 -10.42 -7.10
N ASN A 159 15.28 -11.28 -8.05
CA ASN A 159 15.33 -10.95 -9.46
C ASN A 159 14.04 -11.36 -10.17
N GLU A 160 13.74 -10.65 -11.24
CA GLU A 160 12.65 -10.93 -12.15
C GLU A 160 13.22 -11.38 -13.50
N THR A 161 12.63 -12.46 -14.01
CA THR A 161 12.98 -13.10 -15.28
C THR A 161 11.65 -13.48 -15.93
N GLY A 162 11.34 -12.92 -17.11
CA GLY A 162 10.06 -13.17 -17.77
C GLY A 162 10.15 -13.26 -19.30
N ASP A 163 11.02 -12.45 -19.90
CA ASP A 163 11.27 -12.40 -21.32
C ASP A 163 12.33 -13.46 -21.74
N PRO A 164 12.05 -14.30 -22.74
CA PRO A 164 13.10 -15.08 -23.40
C PRO A 164 14.14 -14.13 -24.02
N GLY A 165 15.22 -13.88 -23.28
CA GLY A 165 16.33 -13.05 -23.74
C GLY A 165 16.92 -13.55 -25.07
N PRO A 166 17.79 -12.76 -25.72
CA PRO A 166 18.24 -12.99 -27.11
C PRO A 166 18.91 -14.35 -27.33
N TYR A 167 19.38 -15.01 -26.26
CA TYR A 167 20.01 -16.32 -26.31
C TYR A 167 19.07 -17.49 -26.03
N ALA A 168 17.78 -17.27 -25.78
CA ALA A 168 16.82 -18.28 -25.35
C ALA A 168 16.75 -19.51 -26.29
N TYR A 169 16.95 -19.28 -27.59
CA TYR A 169 16.90 -20.30 -28.64
C TYR A 169 18.29 -20.66 -29.21
N THR A 170 19.36 -20.29 -28.52
CA THR A 170 20.73 -20.58 -28.93
C THR A 170 21.38 -21.63 -28.05
N LYS A 171 22.51 -22.21 -28.50
CA LYS A 171 23.35 -23.10 -27.67
C LYS A 171 23.95 -22.41 -26.43
N TYR A 172 23.85 -21.08 -26.34
CA TYR A 172 24.31 -20.26 -25.22
C TYR A 172 23.15 -19.78 -24.34
N LYS A 173 22.05 -20.54 -24.28
CA LYS A 173 20.86 -20.21 -23.48
C LYS A 173 21.26 -19.85 -22.04
N SER A 174 21.00 -18.60 -21.68
CA SER A 174 21.06 -18.09 -20.31
C SER A 174 19.68 -17.56 -19.91
N PRO A 175 19.32 -17.61 -18.62
CA PRO A 175 18.17 -16.85 -18.12
C PRO A 175 18.36 -15.36 -18.43
N ASN A 176 17.31 -14.69 -18.89
CA ASN A 176 17.30 -13.24 -19.00
C ASN A 176 16.90 -12.67 -17.64
N VAL A 177 17.73 -11.83 -17.04
CA VAL A 177 17.39 -11.17 -15.78
C VAL A 177 17.08 -9.72 -16.11
N GLU A 178 15.80 -9.38 -16.07
CA GLU A 178 15.30 -8.05 -16.42
C GLU A 178 15.46 -7.09 -15.25
N ILE A 179 15.07 -7.52 -14.05
CA ILE A 179 15.10 -6.65 -12.87
C ILE A 179 15.81 -7.36 -11.73
N VAL A 180 16.77 -6.69 -11.10
CA VAL A 180 17.37 -7.16 -9.84
C VAL A 180 17.09 -6.12 -8.78
N GLY A 181 16.55 -6.54 -7.65
CA GLY A 181 16.20 -5.65 -6.57
C GLY A 181 16.71 -6.11 -5.21
N SER A 182 16.87 -5.13 -4.33
CA SER A 182 17.09 -5.36 -2.91
C SER A 182 16.14 -4.52 -2.08
N GLY A 183 15.69 -5.07 -0.97
CA GLY A 183 14.82 -4.40 -0.01
C GLY A 183 15.40 -4.49 1.38
N THR A 184 15.42 -3.37 2.11
CA THR A 184 15.81 -3.30 3.52
C THR A 184 14.70 -2.65 4.33
N SER A 185 14.35 -3.24 5.46
CA SER A 185 13.35 -2.69 6.38
C SER A 185 13.85 -2.70 7.81
N PHE A 186 13.56 -1.62 8.54
CA PHE A 186 13.78 -1.48 9.96
C PHE A 186 12.46 -1.13 10.63
N VAL A 187 12.08 -1.90 11.66
CA VAL A 187 10.80 -1.72 12.36
C VAL A 187 11.02 -1.79 13.86
N LEU A 188 10.64 -0.73 14.55
CA LEU A 188 10.54 -0.71 16.01
C LEU A 188 9.06 -0.81 16.38
N ASP A 189 8.71 -1.86 17.10
CA ASP A 189 7.37 -2.12 17.59
C ASP A 189 7.40 -2.14 19.13
N ALA A 190 6.77 -1.17 19.78
CA ALA A 190 6.74 -1.01 21.23
C ALA A 190 5.30 -0.97 21.73
N ASN A 191 4.88 -2.07 22.36
CA ASN A 191 3.50 -2.27 22.78
C ASN A 191 3.38 -2.56 24.28
N ASN A 192 2.31 -2.05 24.87
CA ASN A 192 1.83 -2.36 26.19
C ASN A 192 0.31 -2.62 26.10
N ASN A 193 -0.32 -3.06 27.18
CA ASN A 193 -1.73 -3.49 27.21
C ASN A 193 -2.72 -2.49 26.56
N ASN A 194 -2.42 -1.20 26.63
CA ASN A 194 -3.33 -0.14 26.16
C ASN A 194 -2.72 0.76 25.10
N ASN A 195 -1.43 0.64 24.78
CA ASN A 195 -0.75 1.56 23.87
C ASN A 195 0.18 0.78 22.95
N SER A 196 0.24 1.20 21.69
CA SER A 196 1.12 0.62 20.68
C SER A 196 1.76 1.72 19.85
N ILE A 197 3.07 1.61 19.65
CA ILE A 197 3.88 2.53 18.86
C ILE A 197 4.68 1.68 17.87
N ILE A 198 4.42 1.87 16.59
CA ILE A 198 5.15 1.21 15.51
C ILE A 198 5.79 2.27 14.63
N LEU A 199 7.12 2.26 14.58
CA LEU A 199 7.90 3.10 13.67
C LEU A 199 8.58 2.17 12.65
N GLY A 200 8.45 2.48 11.37
CA GLY A 200 9.13 1.72 10.32
C GLY A 200 9.81 2.61 9.29
N MET A 201 10.94 2.13 8.78
CA MET A 201 11.71 2.71 7.70
C MET A 201 12.01 1.62 6.68
N ASN A 202 11.78 1.89 5.39
CA ASN A 202 12.04 0.93 4.33
C ASN A 202 12.77 1.58 3.16
N TYR A 203 13.62 0.79 2.53
CA TYR A 203 14.31 1.11 1.28
C TYR A 203 14.15 -0.07 0.31
N GLU A 204 13.77 0.21 -0.92
CA GLU A 204 13.71 -0.75 -2.02
C GLU A 204 14.43 -0.15 -3.21
N GLY A 205 15.37 -0.88 -3.80
CA GLY A 205 16.13 -0.45 -4.98
C GLY A 205 16.10 -1.54 -6.03
N HIS A 206 15.70 -1.21 -7.25
CA HIS A 206 15.59 -2.13 -8.39
C HIS A 206 16.37 -1.59 -9.58
N THR A 207 17.30 -2.36 -10.14
CA THR A 207 17.95 -2.05 -11.42
C THR A 207 17.11 -2.63 -12.56
N LEU A 208 16.91 -1.90 -13.66
CA LEU A 208 16.22 -2.41 -14.86
C LEU A 208 17.09 -3.32 -15.75
N THR A 209 18.18 -3.86 -15.20
CA THR A 209 19.04 -4.83 -15.86
C THR A 209 19.84 -5.60 -14.80
N ASP A 210 20.37 -6.78 -15.15
CA ASP A 210 21.37 -7.52 -14.37
C ASP A 210 22.59 -6.63 -14.02
N TRP A 211 23.08 -6.73 -12.78
CA TRP A 211 24.33 -6.13 -12.28
C TRP A 211 25.56 -6.41 -13.18
N ALA A 212 25.62 -7.57 -13.84
CA ALA A 212 26.71 -7.87 -14.77
C ALA A 212 26.65 -7.00 -16.03
N MET A 213 25.44 -6.71 -16.52
CA MET A 213 25.23 -5.80 -17.65
C MET A 213 25.44 -4.35 -17.21
N GLU A 214 24.95 -3.98 -16.04
CA GLU A 214 25.17 -2.67 -15.41
C GLU A 214 26.66 -2.30 -15.42
N LYS A 215 27.52 -3.18 -14.88
CA LYS A 215 28.98 -2.99 -14.87
C LYS A 215 29.61 -2.87 -16.25
N ARG A 216 29.02 -3.51 -17.28
CA ARG A 216 29.53 -3.44 -18.67
C ARG A 216 29.19 -2.12 -19.34
N VAL A 217 28.02 -1.56 -19.07
CA VAL A 217 27.55 -0.33 -19.72
C VAL A 217 27.90 0.95 -18.95
N GLN A 218 28.26 0.86 -17.66
CA GLN A 218 28.70 2.01 -16.85
C GLN A 218 29.82 2.85 -17.50
N ASN A 219 30.76 2.21 -18.21
CA ASN A 219 31.87 2.88 -18.91
C ASN A 219 31.45 3.57 -20.23
N ILE A 220 30.29 3.20 -20.78
CA ILE A 220 29.77 3.76 -22.04
C ILE A 220 29.09 5.11 -21.76
N TYR A 221 28.37 5.21 -20.64
CA TYR A 221 27.60 6.40 -20.27
C TYR A 221 28.40 7.45 -19.49
N SER A 222 29.50 7.08 -18.84
CA SER A 222 30.39 8.01 -18.12
C SER A 222 31.25 8.92 -19.03
N ARG A 223 31.03 8.88 -20.35
CA ARG A 223 31.77 9.67 -21.36
C ARG A 223 30.91 10.61 -22.20
N SER A 224 29.59 10.63 -22.03
CA SER A 224 28.72 11.58 -22.74
C SER A 224 28.46 12.80 -21.86
N ASP A 225 28.80 14.00 -22.35
CA ASP A 225 28.46 15.27 -21.68
C ASP A 225 26.95 15.32 -21.38
N ASP A 226 26.63 15.29 -20.08
CA ASP A 226 25.33 14.98 -19.45
C ASP A 226 24.19 16.02 -19.69
N TRP A 227 24.25 16.82 -20.76
CA TRP A 227 23.30 17.93 -20.98
C TRP A 227 22.13 17.57 -21.91
N ILE A 228 22.32 16.68 -22.90
CA ILE A 228 21.40 16.62 -24.05
C ILE A 228 20.24 15.61 -23.86
N ILE A 229 20.40 14.57 -23.04
CA ILE A 229 19.36 13.56 -22.78
C ILE A 229 19.44 13.08 -21.31
N PRO A 230 18.67 13.67 -20.38
CA PRO A 230 18.67 13.29 -18.95
C PRO A 230 18.27 11.83 -18.67
N GLU A 231 17.70 11.15 -19.67
CA GLU A 231 17.19 9.77 -19.60
C GLU A 231 18.29 8.70 -19.78
N LEU A 232 19.53 9.07 -20.13
CA LEU A 232 20.68 8.17 -20.25
C LEU A 232 21.57 8.16 -19.00
N TYR A 233 20.98 8.24 -17.81
CA TYR A 233 21.73 7.97 -16.58
C TYR A 233 22.24 6.51 -16.61
N PRO A 234 23.48 6.24 -16.16
CA PRO A 234 24.14 4.96 -16.43
C PRO A 234 23.37 3.72 -15.97
N ASN A 235 22.50 3.85 -14.96
CA ASN A 235 21.71 2.76 -14.41
C ASN A 235 20.31 3.29 -14.08
N PRO A 236 19.27 3.04 -14.90
CA PRO A 236 17.90 3.31 -14.47
C PRO A 236 17.60 2.38 -13.29
N SER A 237 17.50 2.98 -12.10
CA SER A 237 17.08 2.32 -10.88
C SER A 237 15.77 2.92 -10.40
N ILE A 238 14.82 2.05 -10.02
CA ILE A 238 13.66 2.45 -9.24
C ILE A 238 14.10 2.39 -7.79
N GLU A 239 14.19 3.54 -7.14
CA GLU A 239 14.50 3.62 -5.71
C GLU A 239 13.27 4.12 -4.98
N LYS A 240 12.90 3.43 -3.91
CA LYS A 240 11.79 3.79 -3.02
C LYS A 240 12.31 3.86 -1.60
N THR A 241 12.05 4.98 -0.95
CA THR A 241 12.24 5.16 0.49
C THR A 241 10.89 5.41 1.14
N SER A 242 10.67 4.85 2.32
CA SER A 242 9.46 5.14 3.09
C SER A 242 9.72 5.16 4.58
N ILE A 243 8.94 5.97 5.28
CA ILE A 243 8.87 6.02 6.73
C ILE A 243 7.41 6.10 7.16
N PHE A 244 7.07 5.40 8.24
CA PHE A 244 5.74 5.51 8.85
C PHE A 244 5.81 5.45 10.36
N LEU A 245 4.84 6.09 11.00
CA LEU A 245 4.57 6.00 12.42
C LEU A 245 3.09 5.65 12.61
N ASN A 246 2.85 4.58 13.33
CA ASN A 246 1.52 4.14 13.73
C ASN A 246 1.39 4.17 15.25
N LEU A 247 0.43 4.92 15.76
CA LEU A 247 0.16 5.09 17.19
C LEU A 247 -1.25 4.57 17.48
N LYS A 248 -1.36 3.55 18.32
CA LYS A 248 -2.65 3.04 18.79
C LYS A 248 -2.78 3.20 20.29
N ARG A 249 -3.98 3.53 20.73
CA ARG A 249 -4.36 3.52 22.14
C ARG A 249 -5.73 2.90 22.31
N THR A 250 -5.81 1.86 23.13
CA THR A 250 -7.04 1.15 23.48
C THR A 250 -7.43 1.51 24.90
N GLY A 251 -8.57 2.18 25.05
CA GLY A 251 -9.18 2.53 26.33
C GLY A 251 -10.42 1.69 26.61
N ILE A 252 -11.10 1.97 27.73
CA ILE A 252 -12.32 1.24 28.11
C ILE A 252 -13.47 1.51 27.13
N ARG A 253 -13.58 2.74 26.64
CA ARG A 253 -14.61 3.17 25.67
C ARG A 253 -14.05 3.83 24.42
N ASN A 254 -12.74 4.11 24.41
CA ASN A 254 -12.13 5.00 23.42
C ASN A 254 -10.94 4.29 22.80
N ASN A 255 -10.98 4.07 21.49
CA ASN A 255 -9.87 3.50 20.75
C ASN A 255 -9.38 4.51 19.71
N TYR A 256 -8.08 4.78 19.72
CA TYR A 256 -7.42 5.69 18.79
C TYR A 256 -6.41 4.91 17.96
N ASN A 257 -6.34 5.20 16.67
CA ASN A 257 -5.33 4.70 15.77
C ASN A 257 -4.93 5.85 14.83
N ILE A 258 -3.68 6.28 14.91
CA ILE A 258 -3.14 7.40 14.14
C ILE A 258 -2.01 6.85 13.28
N LEU A 259 -2.10 7.07 11.98
CA LEU A 259 -1.06 6.69 11.03
C LEU A 259 -0.57 7.93 10.29
N THR A 260 0.73 8.15 10.32
CA THR A 260 1.41 9.10 9.44
C THR A 260 2.48 8.38 8.65
N SER A 261 2.64 8.73 7.38
CA SER A 261 3.66 8.12 6.53
C SER A 261 4.10 9.03 5.39
N TYR A 262 5.32 8.80 4.95
CA TYR A 262 5.93 9.41 3.79
C TYR A 262 6.56 8.30 2.94
N THR A 263 6.23 8.24 1.66
CA THR A 263 6.88 7.38 0.68
C THR A 263 7.32 8.22 -0.50
N HIS A 264 8.54 8.01 -0.96
CA HIS A 264 9.12 8.67 -2.11
C HIS A 264 9.79 7.63 -2.98
N SER A 265 9.42 7.61 -4.26
CA SER A 265 10.12 6.84 -5.26
C SER A 265 10.69 7.76 -6.33
N ASN A 266 12.00 7.65 -6.53
CA ASN A 266 12.72 8.33 -7.59
C ASN A 266 12.73 7.43 -8.83
N LYS A 267 12.55 8.04 -10.01
CA LYS A 267 12.57 7.36 -11.31
C LYS A 267 11.63 6.16 -11.36
N TYR A 268 10.42 6.30 -10.81
CA TYR A 268 9.38 5.27 -10.95
C TYR A 268 8.90 5.26 -12.40
N PHE A 269 8.95 4.11 -13.07
CA PHE A 269 8.49 3.97 -14.46
C PHE A 269 7.01 3.63 -14.48
N LEU A 270 6.16 4.63 -14.71
CA LEU A 270 4.72 4.44 -14.87
C LEU A 270 4.42 4.16 -16.33
N PHE A 271 3.85 3.00 -16.65
CA PHE A 271 3.31 2.75 -17.99
C PHE A 271 2.09 3.64 -18.25
N PHE A 272 2.27 4.65 -19.11
CA PHE A 272 1.22 5.61 -19.43
C PHE A 272 0.52 5.19 -20.73
N GLN A 273 -0.63 4.52 -20.57
CA GLN A 273 -1.39 3.91 -21.66
C GLN A 273 -1.65 4.85 -22.85
N PRO A 274 -2.00 6.15 -22.68
CA PRO A 274 -2.23 7.04 -23.82
C PRO A 274 -1.00 7.25 -24.71
N MET A 275 0.22 7.08 -24.17
CA MET A 275 1.46 7.17 -24.95
C MET A 275 2.03 5.79 -25.34
N GLY A 276 1.47 4.69 -24.83
CA GLY A 276 1.97 3.34 -25.09
C GLY A 276 3.42 3.11 -24.64
N ARG A 277 3.90 3.86 -23.65
CA ARG A 277 5.28 3.77 -23.12
C ARG A 277 5.33 4.08 -21.64
N GLU A 278 6.41 3.63 -21.01
CA GLU A 278 6.78 4.04 -19.65
C GLU A 278 7.24 5.49 -19.62
N ILE A 279 6.84 6.20 -18.57
CA ILE A 279 7.26 7.56 -18.31
C ILE A 279 7.94 7.57 -16.93
N PRO A 280 9.20 8.01 -16.83
CA PRO A 280 9.84 8.18 -15.55
C PRO A 280 9.15 9.32 -14.78
N ILE A 281 8.70 9.02 -13.58
CA ILE A 281 8.07 10.00 -12.69
C ILE A 281 8.73 9.98 -11.32
N GLU A 282 8.70 11.13 -10.66
CA GLU A 282 8.91 11.22 -9.23
C GLU A 282 7.56 10.97 -8.54
N TYR A 283 7.49 9.92 -7.71
CA TYR A 283 6.25 9.52 -7.05
C TYR A 283 6.36 9.76 -5.54
N ILE A 284 5.56 10.69 -5.02
CA ILE A 284 5.50 11.02 -3.59
C ILE A 284 4.09 10.73 -3.05
N ILE A 285 4.03 10.00 -1.93
CA ILE A 285 2.81 9.82 -1.13
C ILE A 285 3.06 10.32 0.29
N LYS A 286 2.21 11.24 0.73
CA LYS A 286 2.15 11.75 2.10
C LYS A 286 0.79 11.38 2.66
N TYR A 287 0.77 10.88 3.88
CA TYR A 287 -0.48 10.52 4.54
C TYR A 287 -0.43 10.85 6.02
N VAL A 288 -1.53 11.41 6.52
CA VAL A 288 -1.80 11.58 7.94
C VAL A 288 -3.27 11.27 8.15
N GLY A 289 -3.59 10.28 8.97
CA GLY A 289 -4.97 9.93 9.25
C GLY A 289 -5.20 9.43 10.66
N ILE A 290 -6.44 9.56 11.09
CA ILE A 290 -6.90 9.23 12.45
C ILE A 290 -8.16 8.39 12.32
N ASN A 291 -8.14 7.22 12.92
CA ASN A 291 -9.31 6.39 13.14
C ASN A 291 -9.60 6.41 14.65
N TYR A 292 -10.77 6.93 15.02
CA TYR A 292 -11.23 7.01 16.38
C TYR A 292 -12.54 6.24 16.54
N TYR A 293 -12.63 5.43 17.58
CA TYR A 293 -13.82 4.66 17.91
C TYR A 293 -14.23 4.97 19.34
N TYR A 294 -15.49 5.35 19.54
CA TYR A 294 -16.09 5.55 20.85
C TYR A 294 -17.24 4.57 21.05
N THR A 295 -17.08 3.64 21.99
CA THR A 295 -18.09 2.66 22.38
C THR A 295 -19.02 3.27 23.44
N PHE A 296 -20.23 3.64 23.03
CA PHE A 296 -21.26 4.13 23.96
C PHE A 296 -21.88 2.99 24.78
N SER A 297 -22.12 1.84 24.13
CA SER A 297 -22.67 0.63 24.73
C SER A 297 -22.20 -0.58 23.92
N GLU A 298 -22.50 -1.80 24.39
CA GLU A 298 -22.19 -3.05 23.66
C GLU A 298 -22.76 -3.07 22.22
N LYS A 299 -23.82 -2.30 21.97
CA LYS A 299 -24.50 -2.26 20.66
C LYS A 299 -24.23 -1.00 19.85
N MET A 300 -23.52 -0.01 20.40
CA MET A 300 -23.36 1.28 19.75
C MET A 300 -21.94 1.79 19.85
N GLU A 301 -21.31 1.95 18.69
CA GLU A 301 -20.00 2.54 18.50
C GLU A 301 -20.09 3.70 17.50
N ILE A 302 -19.45 4.82 17.83
CA ILE A 302 -19.25 5.92 16.88
C ILE A 302 -17.82 5.82 16.35
N ALA A 303 -17.70 5.64 15.04
CA ALA A 303 -16.43 5.68 14.33
C ALA A 303 -16.25 7.06 13.66
N TYR A 304 -15.15 7.74 13.99
CA TYR A 304 -14.70 8.96 13.33
C TYR A 304 -13.41 8.68 12.56
N ARG A 305 -13.35 9.12 11.30
CA ARG A 305 -12.20 8.91 10.44
C ARG A 305 -11.78 10.17 9.73
N LEU A 306 -10.50 10.46 9.82
CA LEU A 306 -9.82 11.51 9.09
C LEU A 306 -8.76 10.85 8.19
N HIS A 307 -8.79 11.19 6.90
CA HIS A 307 -7.88 10.69 5.87
C HIS A 307 -7.30 11.86 5.07
#